data_AF-B8FQJ1-F1
#
_entry.id   AF-B8FQJ1-F1
#
_cell.length_a   1.000
_cell.length_b   1.000
_cell.length_c   1.000
_cell.angle_alpha   90.00
_cell.angle_beta   90.00
_cell.angle_gamma   90.00
#
_symmetry.space_group_name_H-M   'P 1'
#
loop_
_entity.id
_entity.type
_entity.pdbx_description
1 polymer ?
#
loop_
_entity_poly.entity_id
_entity_poly.type
_entity_poly.pdbx_seq_one_letter_code
_entity_poly.pdbx_strand_id
1 'polypeptide(L)'
;MNVQENAQVKVGQFINKRTLFISVCMALTFSMVMSFVMAIVNVGFTDILLRVWLTRWPIGFLTALPLSLFLPRLFNGLADKLNL
;
A
#
# COMPACT_ATOMS: atom_id res chain seq x y z
N MET A 1 -10.01 28.83 -19.81
CA MET A 1 -9.73 27.40 -20.10
C MET A 1 -8.25 27.14 -19.80
N ASN A 2 -7.90 26.62 -18.60
CA ASN A 2 -6.53 26.13 -18.35
C ASN A 2 -6.38 25.22 -17.10
N VAL A 3 -7.42 24.47 -16.73
CA VAL A 3 -7.43 23.65 -15.50
C VAL A 3 -7.14 22.16 -15.77
N GLN A 4 -7.19 21.71 -17.03
CA GLN A 4 -6.96 20.31 -17.40
C GLN A 4 -5.47 19.97 -17.63
N GLU A 5 -4.61 20.96 -17.88
CA GLU A 5 -3.18 20.73 -18.18
C GLU A 5 -2.33 20.41 -16.93
N ASN A 6 -2.83 20.76 -15.73
CA ASN A 6 -2.15 20.46 -14.45
C ASN A 6 -2.60 19.14 -13.81
N ALA A 7 -3.61 18.45 -14.38
CA ALA A 7 -4.19 17.24 -13.81
C ALA A 7 -3.47 15.95 -14.26
N GLN A 8 -2.65 16.02 -15.31
CA GLN A 8 -1.70 14.98 -15.64
C GLN A 8 -0.43 15.22 -14.82
N VAL A 9 -0.54 14.96 -13.51
CA VAL A 9 0.59 14.53 -12.68
C VAL A 9 1.52 13.74 -13.60
N LYS A 10 2.76 14.18 -13.79
CA LYS A 10 3.73 13.48 -14.64
C LYS A 10 3.94 12.06 -14.08
N VAL A 11 3.08 11.10 -14.46
CA VAL A 11 3.17 9.68 -14.10
C VAL A 11 4.44 9.05 -14.69
N GLY A 12 5.12 9.75 -15.60
CA GLY A 12 6.43 9.41 -16.14
C GLY A 12 7.57 10.33 -15.73
N GLN A 13 7.51 11.01 -14.57
CA GLN A 13 8.63 11.89 -14.16
C GLN A 13 9.80 11.04 -13.65
N PHE A 14 10.80 10.84 -14.52
CA PHE A 14 12.12 10.24 -14.27
C PHE A 14 12.25 9.62 -12.88
N ILE A 15 11.97 8.33 -12.82
CA ILE A 15 12.18 7.53 -11.63
C ILE A 15 13.69 7.51 -11.33
N ASN A 16 14.15 8.53 -10.61
CA ASN A 16 15.49 8.57 -10.07
C ASN A 16 15.57 7.47 -9.01
N LYS A 17 16.73 6.77 -8.93
CA LYS A 17 16.97 5.73 -7.90
C LYS A 17 16.58 6.22 -6.50
N ARG A 18 16.81 7.51 -6.24
CA ARG A 18 16.44 8.21 -5.00
C ARG A 18 14.92 8.31 -4.80
N THR A 19 14.15 8.64 -5.83
CA THR A 19 12.69 8.76 -5.71
C THR A 19 12.04 7.40 -5.46
N LEU A 20 12.47 6.34 -6.17
CA LEU A 20 12.01 4.98 -5.87
C LEU A 20 12.31 4.57 -4.44
N PHE A 21 13.55 4.81 -4.01
CA PHE A 21 13.97 4.48 -2.65
C PHE A 21 13.11 5.21 -1.61
N ILE A 22 12.87 6.51 -1.80
CA ILE A 22 12.02 7.30 -0.91
C ILE A 22 10.57 6.77 -0.93
N SER A 23 10.00 6.50 -2.10
CA SER A 23 8.63 5.98 -2.23
C SER A 23 8.47 4.60 -1.58
N VAL A 24 9.44 3.70 -1.74
CA VAL A 24 9.45 2.39 -1.10
C VAL A 24 9.60 2.53 0.41
N CYS A 25 10.53 3.37 0.90
CA CYS A 25 10.70 3.64 2.32
C CYS A 25 9.46 4.29 2.94
N MET A 26 8.79 5.22 2.25
CA MET A 26 7.54 5.82 2.70
C MET A 26 6.43 4.78 2.79
N ALA A 27 6.24 3.96 1.75
CA ALA A 27 5.24 2.89 1.74
C ALA A 27 5.50 1.86 2.86
N LEU A 28 6.77 1.47 3.05
CA LEU A 28 7.19 0.57 4.12
C LEU A 28 6.89 1.17 5.50
N THR A 29 7.28 2.42 5.74
CA THR A 29 7.06 3.10 7.03
C THR A 29 5.58 3.22 7.34
N PHE A 30 4.77 3.64 6.36
CA PHE A 30 3.33 3.75 6.53
C PHE A 30 2.67 2.40 6.86
N SER A 31 3.06 1.35 6.13
CA SER A 31 2.59 -0.01 6.40
C SER A 31 3.03 -0.52 7.77
N MET A 32 4.28 -0.25 8.16
CA MET A 32 4.87 -0.65 9.44
C MET A 32 4.12 -0.01 10.60
N VAL A 33 3.88 1.31 10.55
CA VAL A 33 3.18 2.06 11.60
C VAL A 33 1.73 1.60 11.73
N MET A 34 0.98 1.52 10.62
CA MET A 34 -0.41 1.06 10.67
C MET A 34 -0.54 -0.37 11.22
N SER A 35 0.33 -1.27 10.79
CA SER A 35 0.31 -2.64 11.30
C SER A 35 0.76 -2.74 12.76
N PHE A 36 1.66 -1.88 13.21
CA PHE A 36 2.12 -1.84 14.59
C PHE A 36 1.00 -1.39 15.52
N VAL A 37 0.24 -0.36 15.13
CA VAL A 37 -0.97 0.07 15.84
C VAL A 37 -1.99 -1.07 15.93
N MET A 38 -2.24 -1.78 14.83
CA MET A 38 -3.15 -2.94 14.84
C MET A 38 -2.65 -4.08 15.75
N ALA A 39 -1.34 -4.31 15.84
CA ALA A 39 -0.77 -5.29 16.76
C ALA A 39 -0.91 -4.87 18.22
N ILE A 40 -0.73 -3.58 18.54
CA ILE A 40 -1.00 -3.03 19.88
C ILE A 40 -2.47 -3.24 20.26
N VAL A 41 -3.40 -2.93 19.35
CA VAL A 41 -4.84 -3.08 19.61
C VAL A 41 -5.24 -4.54 19.79
N ASN A 42 -4.63 -5.47 19.04
CA ASN A 42 -5.01 -6.89 19.06
C ASN A 42 -4.36 -7.68 20.21
N VAL A 43 -3.12 -7.36 20.57
CA VAL A 43 -2.30 -8.16 21.51
C VAL A 43 -2.01 -7.42 22.81
N GLY A 44 -2.11 -6.09 22.83
CA GLY A 44 -1.68 -5.25 23.96
C GLY A 44 -0.16 -5.17 24.11
N PHE A 45 0.33 -4.27 24.98
CA PHE A 45 1.77 -4.14 25.27
C PHE A 45 2.28 -5.33 26.10
N THR A 46 2.59 -6.43 25.41
CA THR A 46 3.22 -7.64 25.99
C THR A 46 4.53 -7.96 25.28
N ASP A 47 5.42 -8.72 25.92
CA ASP A 47 6.73 -9.11 25.37
C ASP A 47 6.64 -9.87 24.04
N ILE A 48 5.48 -10.45 23.76
CA ILE A 48 5.21 -11.24 22.55
C ILE A 48 4.79 -10.35 21.37
N LEU A 49 4.42 -9.08 21.61
CA LEU A 49 3.93 -8.16 20.58
C LEU A 49 4.89 -8.04 19.40
N LEU A 50 6.16 -7.72 19.66
CA LEU A 50 7.15 -7.55 18.59
C LEU A 50 7.35 -8.83 17.79
N ARG A 51 7.35 -9.99 18.46
CA ARG A 51 7.51 -11.31 17.84
C ARG A 51 6.32 -11.64 16.94
N VAL A 52 5.10 -11.45 17.43
CA VAL A 52 3.87 -11.71 16.66
C VAL A 52 3.73 -10.70 15.52
N TRP A 53 4.02 -9.43 15.78
CA TRP A 53 3.98 -8.37 14.79
C TRP A 53 4.97 -8.63 13.64
N LEU A 54 6.25 -8.86 13.93
CA LEU A 54 7.28 -9.16 12.90
C LEU A 54 6.99 -10.45 12.13
N THR A 55 6.27 -11.41 12.73
CA THR A 55 5.93 -12.67 12.03
C THR A 55 4.69 -12.51 11.15
N ARG A 56 3.66 -11.79 11.61
CA ARG A 56 2.37 -11.66 10.91
C ARG A 56 2.31 -10.53 9.89
N TRP A 57 2.95 -9.39 10.19
CA TRP A 57 2.99 -8.23 9.31
C TRP A 57 3.50 -8.54 7.90
N PRO A 58 4.68 -9.20 7.71
CA PRO A 58 5.21 -9.42 6.37
C PRO A 58 4.35 -10.40 5.57
N ILE A 59 3.67 -11.35 6.24
CA ILE A 59 2.73 -12.28 5.57
C ILE A 59 1.55 -11.50 4.98
N GLY A 60 0.97 -10.57 5.76
CA GLY A 60 -0.10 -9.69 5.29
C GLY A 60 0.37 -8.75 4.18
N PHE A 61 1.55 -8.15 4.32
CA PHE A 61 2.15 -7.29 3.31
C PHE A 61 2.42 -8.03 1.99
N LEU A 62 3.02 -9.21 2.06
CA LEU A 62 3.27 -10.06 0.88
C LEU A 62 1.98 -10.55 0.23
N THR A 63 0.91 -10.75 1.00
CA THR A 63 -0.41 -11.12 0.46
C THR A 63 -1.11 -9.92 -0.19
N ALA A 64 -0.87 -8.71 0.28
CA ALA A 64 -1.43 -7.48 -0.30
C ALA A 64 -0.82 -7.15 -1.68
N LEU A 65 0.43 -7.55 -1.95
CA LEU A 65 1.07 -7.34 -3.26
C LEU A 65 0.32 -8.02 -4.43
N PRO A 66 0.08 -9.34 -4.45
CA PRO A 66 -0.70 -9.99 -5.50
C PRO A 66 -2.14 -9.47 -5.52
N LEU A 67 -2.71 -9.16 -4.35
CA LEU A 67 -4.04 -8.58 -4.24
C LEU A 67 -4.13 -7.24 -4.97
N SER A 68 -3.14 -6.35 -4.81
CA SER A 68 -3.11 -5.05 -5.48
C SER A 68 -2.99 -5.15 -7.01
N LEU A 69 -2.46 -6.25 -7.55
CA LEU A 69 -2.43 -6.53 -8.99
C LEU A 69 -3.75 -7.16 -9.48
N PHE A 70 -4.40 -7.98 -8.66
CA PHE A 70 -5.65 -8.64 -9.00
C PHE A 70 -6.88 -7.74 -8.88
N LEU A 71 -6.92 -6.88 -7.85
CA LEU A 71 -8.06 -6.00 -7.58
C LEU A 71 -8.42 -5.12 -8.78
N PRO A 72 -7.50 -4.39 -9.43
CA PRO A 72 -7.84 -3.55 -10.58
C PRO A 72 -8.49 -4.36 -11.71
N ARG A 73 -8.00 -5.57 -11.99
CA ARG A 73 -8.60 -6.46 -12.99
C ARG A 73 -10.00 -6.91 -12.59
N LEU A 74 -10.20 -7.26 -11.33
CA LEU A 74 -11.51 -7.66 -10.81
C LEU A 74 -12.51 -6.50 -10.84
N PHE A 75 -12.09 -5.31 -10.38
CA PHE A 75 -12.93 -4.11 -10.35
C PHE A 75 -13.29 -3.62 -11.76
N ASN A 76 -12.38 -3.70 -12.73
CA ASN A 76 -12.72 -3.39 -14.13
C ASN A 76 -13.80 -4.36 -14.67
N GLY A 77 -13.72 -5.65 -14.34
CA GLY A 77 -14.76 -6.61 -14.73
C GLY A 77 -16.11 -6.38 -14.03
N LEU A 78 -16.10 -5.84 -12.81
CA LEU A 78 -17.32 -5.45 -12.09
C LEU A 78 -17.91 -4.13 -12.61
N ALA A 79 -17.06 -3.16 -12.94
CA ALA A 79 -17.48 -1.88 -13.52
C ALA A 79 -18.14 -2.06 -14.88
N ASP A 80 -17.60 -2.95 -15.72
CA ASP A 80 -18.17 -3.31 -17.02
C ASP A 80 -19.58 -3.93 -16.88
N LYS A 81 -19.79 -4.74 -15.84
CA LYS A 81 -21.11 -5.31 -15.51
C LYS A 81 -22.11 -4.28 -14.97
N LEU A 82 -21.64 -3.16 -14.42
CA LEU A 82 -22.45 -2.10 -13.84
C LEU A 82 -22.60 -0.87 -14.76
N ASN A 83 -22.00 -0.89 -15.96
CA ASN A 83 -22.10 0.15 -17.01
C ASN A 83 -21.75 1.56 -16.49
N LEU A 84 -20.63 1.67 -15.77
CA LEU A 84 -20.09 2.87 -15.15
C LEU A 84 -18.77 3.24 -15.83
#